data_AF-A0A1B6J767-F1
#
_entry.id   AF-A0A1B6J767-F1
#
_cell.length_a   1.000
_cell.length_b   1.000
_cell.length_c   1.000
_cell.angle_alpha   90.00
_cell.angle_beta   90.00
_cell.angle_gamma   90.00
#
_symmetry.space_group_name_H-M   'P 1'
#
loop_
_entity.id
_entity.type
_entity.pdbx_description
1 polymer ?
#
loop_
_entity_poly.entity_id
_entity_poly.type
_entity_poly.pdbx_seq_one_letter_code
_entity_poly.pdbx_strand_id
1 'polypeptide(L)'
;YEYFSTILPKSIELRPDEVAIVDVPSYISGLEVLLSTTPKRIQANYLLWKAVASAVSSLTETLRKRQLEYGTALTGRTEREPRWKECVGLSAGSLSLAVGSLYVKRFFKEDAKKNAL
;
A
#
# COMPACT_ATOMS: atom_id res chain seq x y z
N TYR A 1 22.80 2.88 -8.29
CA TYR A 1 22.52 3.19 -9.71
C TYR A 1 21.65 2.09 -10.35
N GLU A 2 22.14 0.85 -10.47
CA GLU A 2 21.42 -0.27 -11.12
C GLU A 2 20.01 -0.56 -10.57
N TYR A 3 19.85 -0.53 -9.24
CA TYR A 3 18.53 -0.72 -8.62
C TYR A 3 17.51 0.33 -9.08
N PHE A 4 17.88 1.61 -9.04
CA PHE A 4 17.00 2.71 -9.44
C PHE A 4 16.69 2.70 -10.93
N SER A 5 17.66 2.37 -11.79
CA SER A 5 17.41 2.21 -13.24
C SER A 5 16.47 1.05 -13.57
N THR A 6 16.34 0.06 -12.67
CA THR A 6 15.45 -1.08 -12.85
C THR A 6 14.00 -0.74 -12.47
N ILE A 7 13.80 0.04 -11.41
CA ILE A 7 12.46 0.34 -10.89
C ILE A 7 11.81 1.58 -11.53
N LEU A 8 12.60 2.50 -12.08
CA LEU A 8 12.08 3.71 -12.73
C LEU A 8 11.69 3.46 -14.19
N PRO A 9 10.73 4.22 -14.75
CA PRO A 9 10.41 4.17 -16.16
C PRO A 9 11.65 4.42 -17.03
N LYS A 10 11.76 3.67 -18.14
CA LYS A 10 12.89 3.81 -19.09
C LYS A 10 13.02 5.19 -19.73
N SER A 11 11.97 6.01 -19.65
CA SER A 11 11.99 7.40 -20.12
C SER A 11 12.78 8.34 -19.20
N ILE A 12 13.11 7.91 -17.99
CA ILE A 12 13.90 8.69 -17.04
C ILE A 12 15.36 8.24 -17.15
N GLU A 13 16.22 9.15 -17.60
CA GLU A 13 17.66 8.95 -17.62
C GLU A 13 18.26 9.39 -16.28
N LEU A 14 18.83 8.45 -15.54
CA LEU A 14 19.49 8.73 -14.26
C LEU A 14 20.93 9.18 -14.49
N ARG A 15 21.38 10.17 -13.73
CA ARG A 15 22.79 10.54 -13.70
C ARG A 15 23.45 10.04 -12.42
N PRO A 16 24.78 9.78 -12.41
CA PRO A 16 25.48 9.32 -11.21
C PRO A 16 25.43 10.33 -10.04
N ASP A 17 25.28 11.61 -10.33
CA ASP A 17 25.21 12.73 -9.38
C ASP A 17 23.76 13.11 -9.01
N GLU A 18 22.79 12.25 -9.33
CA GLU A 18 21.38 12.51 -9.02
C GLU A 18 21.14 12.61 -7.51
N VAL A 19 20.48 13.68 -7.09
CA VAL A 19 20.22 13.96 -5.67
C VAL A 19 19.02 13.16 -5.20
N ALA A 20 19.22 12.34 -4.16
CA ALA A 20 18.16 11.61 -3.48
C ALA A 20 17.88 12.19 -2.10
N ILE A 21 16.61 12.41 -1.78
CA ILE A 21 16.17 12.77 -0.43
C ILE A 21 16.10 11.47 0.40
N VAL A 22 16.82 11.42 1.51
CA VAL A 22 16.85 10.27 2.42
C VAL A 22 16.30 10.70 3.77
N ASP A 23 15.03 10.35 4.04
CA ASP A 23 14.32 10.77 5.25
C ASP A 23 14.96 10.23 6.53
N VAL A 24 15.46 8.98 6.50
CA VAL A 24 16.05 8.31 7.66
C VAL A 24 17.38 7.65 7.28
N PRO A 25 18.51 8.39 7.27
CA PRO A 25 19.80 7.86 6.85
C PRO A 25 20.27 6.65 7.68
N SER A 26 20.03 6.66 9.00
CA SER A 26 20.42 5.58 9.89
C SER A 26 19.72 4.24 9.59
N TYR A 27 18.48 4.29 9.08
CA TYR A 27 17.76 3.09 8.66
C TYR A 27 18.47 2.41 7.48
N ILE A 28 18.96 3.17 6.51
CA ILE A 28 19.65 2.63 5.34
C ILE A 28 20.93 1.91 5.75
N SER A 29 21.74 2.53 6.63
CA SER A 29 22.95 1.88 7.17
C SER A 29 22.62 0.60 7.95
N GLY A 30 21.57 0.62 8.78
CA GLY A 30 21.14 -0.58 9.50
C GLY A 30 20.62 -1.68 8.56
N LEU A 31 19.91 -1.30 7.51
CA LEU A 31 19.39 -2.21 6.50
C LEU A 31 20.53 -2.90 5.74
N GLU A 32 21.60 -2.18 5.38
CA GLU A 32 22.78 -2.75 4.74
C GLU A 32 23.42 -3.86 5.60
N VAL A 33 23.58 -3.61 6.90
CA VAL A 33 24.09 -4.61 7.86
C VAL A 33 23.15 -5.81 7.92
N LEU A 34 21.84 -5.59 7.99
CA LEU A 34 20.87 -6.68 8.04
C LEU A 34 20.88 -7.54 6.76
N LEU A 35 20.97 -6.89 5.59
CA LEU A 35 21.00 -7.58 4.29
C LEU A 35 22.31 -8.34 4.03
N SER A 36 23.43 -7.90 4.61
CA SER A 36 24.71 -8.60 4.50
C SER A 36 24.80 -9.81 5.45
N THR A 37 24.20 -9.71 6.64
CA THR A 37 24.25 -10.76 7.68
C THR A 37 23.12 -11.79 7.57
N THR A 38 22.01 -11.47 6.90
CA THR A 38 20.86 -12.37 6.77
C THR A 38 21.00 -13.28 5.54
N PRO A 39 20.82 -14.61 5.65
CA PRO A 39 20.81 -15.51 4.49
C PRO A 39 19.82 -15.08 3.39
N LYS A 40 20.23 -15.15 2.12
CA LYS A 40 19.41 -14.73 0.96
C LYS A 40 18.04 -15.42 0.90
N ARG A 41 17.96 -16.69 1.29
CA ARG A 41 16.68 -17.42 1.37
C ARG A 41 15.71 -16.81 2.39
N ILE A 42 16.20 -16.33 3.52
CA ILE A 42 15.36 -15.68 4.54
C ILE A 42 14.85 -14.34 4.01
N GLN A 43 15.71 -13.56 3.34
CA GLN A 43 15.32 -12.31 2.70
C GLN A 43 14.22 -12.54 1.66
N ALA A 44 14.39 -13.53 0.78
CA ALA A 44 13.41 -13.89 -0.24
C ALA A 44 12.07 -14.33 0.38
N ASN A 45 12.11 -15.19 1.40
CA ASN A 45 10.91 -15.62 2.12
C ASN A 45 10.17 -14.44 2.75
N TYR A 46 10.90 -13.50 3.36
CA TYR A 46 10.30 -12.30 3.95
C TYR A 46 9.60 -11.45 2.89
N LEU A 47 10.27 -11.16 1.77
CA LEU A 47 9.68 -10.37 0.67
C LEU A 47 8.45 -11.06 0.06
N LEU A 48 8.51 -12.38 -0.14
CA LEU A 48 7.38 -13.16 -0.62
C LEU A 48 6.21 -13.10 0.36
N TRP A 49 6.49 -13.24 1.66
CA TRP A 49 5.46 -13.10 2.69
C TRP A 49 4.81 -11.71 2.66
N LYS A 50 5.60 -10.64 2.52
CA LYS A 50 5.06 -9.27 2.42
C LYS A 50 4.16 -9.11 1.19
N ALA A 51 4.56 -9.66 0.04
CA ALA A 51 3.74 -9.65 -1.17
C ALA A 51 2.43 -10.43 -0.99
N VAL A 52 2.50 -11.66 -0.49
CA VAL A 52 1.33 -12.50 -0.21
C VAL A 52 0.38 -11.80 0.77
N ALA A 53 0.91 -11.30 1.90
CA ALA A 53 0.14 -10.59 2.91
C ALA A 53 -0.63 -9.39 2.34
N SER A 54 -0.02 -8.64 1.40
CA SER A 54 -0.66 -7.51 0.72
C SER A 54 -1.79 -7.94 -0.23
N ALA A 55 -1.72 -9.15 -0.77
CA ALA A 55 -2.70 -9.68 -1.72
C ALA A 55 -3.86 -10.42 -1.06
N VAL A 56 -3.76 -10.84 0.21
CA VAL A 56 -4.74 -11.74 0.87
C VAL A 56 -6.19 -11.27 0.76
N SER A 57 -6.44 -9.96 0.80
CA SER A 57 -7.79 -9.40 0.66
C SER A 57 -8.48 -9.73 -0.67
N SER A 58 -7.71 -10.11 -1.69
CA SER A 58 -8.17 -10.44 -3.03
C SER A 58 -8.12 -11.95 -3.33
N LEU A 59 -7.70 -12.76 -2.36
CA LEU A 59 -7.57 -14.22 -2.51
C LEU A 59 -8.82 -14.95 -1.99
N THR A 60 -8.70 -16.28 -1.88
CA THR A 60 -9.77 -17.18 -1.45
C THR A 60 -10.28 -16.87 -0.04
N GLU A 61 -11.52 -17.27 0.24
CA GLU A 61 -12.14 -17.06 1.55
C GLU A 61 -11.35 -17.72 2.69
N THR A 62 -10.72 -18.86 2.42
CA THR A 62 -9.82 -19.53 3.38
C THR A 62 -8.68 -18.60 3.82
N LEU A 63 -7.99 -17.95 2.89
CA LEU A 63 -6.89 -17.04 3.20
C LEU A 63 -7.40 -15.75 3.86
N ARG A 64 -8.56 -15.25 3.41
CA ARG A 64 -9.23 -14.10 4.03
C ARG A 64 -9.64 -14.35 5.48
N LYS A 65 -10.05 -15.58 5.82
CA LYS A 65 -10.34 -16.01 7.19
C LYS A 65 -9.06 -16.07 8.04
N ARG A 66 -7.95 -16.60 7.50
CA ARG A 66 -6.64 -16.57 8.20
C ARG A 66 -6.19 -15.14 8.52
N GLN A 67 -6.37 -14.21 7.58
CA GLN A 67 -6.09 -12.80 7.83
C GLN A 67 -6.98 -12.21 8.93
N LEU A 68 -8.26 -12.60 8.99
CA LEU A 68 -9.15 -12.20 10.07
C LEU A 68 -8.68 -12.75 11.41
N GLU A 69 -8.34 -14.04 11.50
CA GLU A 69 -7.81 -14.67 12.74
C GLU A 69 -6.60 -13.89 13.28
N TYR A 70 -5.66 -13.52 12.40
CA TYR A 70 -4.52 -12.68 12.77
C TYR A 70 -4.94 -11.26 13.22
N GLY A 71 -5.86 -10.62 12.49
CA GLY A 71 -6.39 -9.30 12.83
C GLY A 71 -7.12 -9.28 14.17
N THR A 72 -7.87 -10.33 14.49
CA THR A 72 -8.54 -10.51 15.78
C THR A 72 -7.52 -10.52 16.91
N ALA A 73 -6.42 -11.26 16.76
CA ALA A 73 -5.37 -11.33 17.79
C ALA A 73 -4.68 -9.97 18.03
N LEU A 74 -4.55 -9.13 16.99
CA LEU A 74 -3.91 -7.82 17.11
C LEU A 74 -4.84 -6.70 17.60
N THR A 75 -6.10 -6.71 17.17
CA THR A 75 -6.99 -5.55 17.28
C THR A 75 -8.32 -5.86 17.97
N GLY A 76 -8.59 -7.13 18.29
CA GLY A 76 -9.87 -7.58 18.84
C GLY A 76 -11.01 -7.63 17.81
N ARG A 77 -10.78 -7.22 16.56
CA ARG A 77 -11.79 -7.22 15.50
C ARG A 77 -12.20 -8.64 15.13
N THR A 78 -13.46 -9.00 15.37
CA THR A 78 -13.97 -10.37 15.16
C THR A 78 -14.57 -10.64 13.78
N GLU A 79 -14.85 -9.61 12.99
CA GLU A 79 -15.51 -9.75 11.68
C GLU A 79 -14.92 -8.83 10.60
N ARG A 80 -15.01 -9.26 9.34
CA ARG A 80 -14.62 -8.43 8.17
C ARG A 80 -15.76 -7.51 7.77
N GLU A 81 -15.43 -6.43 7.08
CA GLU A 81 -16.47 -5.61 6.47
C GLU A 81 -17.21 -6.42 5.40
N PRO A 82 -18.51 -6.20 5.21
CA PRO A 82 -19.23 -6.79 4.09
C PRO A 82 -18.50 -6.52 2.77
N ARG A 83 -18.47 -7.51 1.87
CA ARG A 83 -17.65 -7.45 0.64
C ARG A 83 -17.91 -6.22 -0.21
N TRP A 84 -19.17 -5.78 -0.32
CA TRP A 84 -19.52 -4.56 -1.06
C TRP A 84 -18.82 -3.32 -0.49
N LYS A 85 -18.67 -3.23 0.83
CA LYS A 85 -18.05 -2.10 1.52
C LYS A 85 -16.54 -2.11 1.31
N GLU A 86 -15.91 -3.29 1.36
CA GLU A 86 -14.49 -3.45 0.96
C GLU A 86 -14.28 -2.95 -0.49
N CYS A 87 -15.16 -3.33 -1.42
CA CYS A 87 -15.08 -2.91 -2.82
C CYS A 87 -15.28 -1.41 -3.02
N VAL A 88 -16.21 -0.79 -2.28
CA VAL A 88 -16.40 0.66 -2.28
C VAL A 88 -15.14 1.36 -1.77
N GLY A 89 -14.54 0.88 -0.67
CA GLY A 89 -13.30 1.43 -0.12
C GLY A 89 -12.14 1.34 -1.12
N LEU A 90 -11.96 0.18 -1.77
CA LEU A 90 -10.95 -0.01 -2.82
C LEU A 90 -11.16 0.95 -4.00
N SER A 91 -12.41 1.08 -4.46
CA SER A 91 -12.74 1.96 -5.59
C SER A 91 -12.53 3.44 -5.25
N ALA A 92 -12.95 3.86 -4.05
CA ALA A 92 -12.77 5.23 -3.57
C ALA A 92 -11.28 5.57 -3.34
N GLY A 93 -10.48 4.61 -2.88
CA GLY A 93 -9.03 4.79 -2.70
C GLY A 93 -8.27 4.88 -4.02
N SER A 94 -8.54 3.96 -4.95
CA SER A 94 -7.82 3.87 -6.23
C SER A 94 -8.30 4.87 -7.28
N LEU A 95 -9.59 5.24 -7.27
CA LEU A 95 -10.24 6.10 -8.25
C LEU A 95 -10.91 7.30 -7.56
N SER A 96 -10.19 7.94 -6.62
CA SER A 96 -10.71 8.97 -5.73
C SER A 96 -11.42 10.12 -6.46
N LEU A 97 -10.85 10.63 -7.55
CA LEU A 97 -11.46 11.71 -8.35
C LEU A 97 -12.75 11.26 -9.05
N ALA A 98 -12.77 10.06 -9.62
CA ALA A 98 -13.94 9.55 -10.34
C ALA A 98 -15.10 9.28 -9.36
N VAL A 99 -14.81 8.60 -8.25
CA VAL A 99 -15.80 8.33 -7.19
C VAL A 99 -16.27 9.62 -6.53
N GLY A 100 -15.35 10.55 -6.24
CA GLY A 100 -15.67 11.87 -5.70
C GLY A 100 -16.57 12.69 -6.62
N SER A 101 -16.30 12.70 -7.92
CA SER A 101 -17.16 13.35 -8.92
C SER A 101 -18.57 12.76 -8.94
N LEU A 102 -18.71 11.44 -8.88
CA LEU A 102 -20.01 10.77 -8.79
C LEU A 102 -20.76 11.12 -7.50
N TYR A 103 -20.04 11.20 -6.37
CA TYR A 103 -20.61 11.57 -5.09
C TYR A 103 -21.13 13.02 -5.10
N VAL A 104 -20.30 13.97 -5.55
CA VAL A 104 -20.66 15.39 -5.63
C VAL A 104 -21.90 15.59 -6.52
N LYS A 105 -21.91 14.99 -7.72
CA LYS A 105 -23.04 15.08 -8.65
C LYS A 105 -24.37 14.59 -8.06
N ARG A 106 -24.34 13.63 -7.13
CA ARG A 106 -25.54 13.00 -6.58
C ARG A 106 -25.98 13.55 -5.23
N PHE A 107 -25.02 13.93 -4.39
CA PHE A 107 -25.26 14.16 -2.96
C PHE A 107 -24.78 15.52 -2.46
N PHE A 108 -23.94 16.23 -3.20
CA PHE A 108 -23.44 17.52 -2.76
C PHE A 108 -24.34 18.66 -3.28
N LYS A 109 -24.82 19.51 -2.37
CA LYS A 109 -25.61 20.70 -2.70
C LYS A 109 -24.67 21.89 -2.88
N GLU A 110 -24.82 22.62 -3.98
CA GLU A 110 -23.99 23.82 -4.24
C GLU A 110 -24.10 24.88 -3.13
N ASP A 111 -25.25 25.00 -2.46
CA ASP A 111 -25.39 25.95 -1.34
C ASP A 111 -24.49 25.60 -0.14
N ALA A 112 -24.15 24.32 0.05
CA ALA A 112 -23.19 23.92 1.06
C ALA A 112 -21.78 24.47 0.77
N LYS A 113 -21.44 24.67 -0.51
CA LYS A 113 -20.18 25.30 -0.91
C LYS A 113 -20.17 26.79 -0.62
N LYS A 114 -21.29 27.49 -0.86
CA LYS A 114 -21.42 28.94 -0.62
C LYS A 114 -21.35 29.31 0.86
N ASN A 115 -21.87 28.44 1.74
CA ASN A 115 -21.86 28.69 3.19
C ASN A 115 -20.52 28.37 3.87
N ALA A 116 -19.61 27.69 3.16
CA ALA A 116 -18.30 27.30 3.68
C ALA A 116 -17.17 28.25 3.24
N LEU A 117 -17.45 29.16 2.29
CA LEU A 117 -16.55 30.18 1.77
C LEU A 117 -16.93 31.55 2.37
#